data_AF-A0A8V5H9K2-F1
#
_entry.id   AF-A0A8V5H9K2-F1
#
_cell.length_a   1.000
_cell.length_b   1.000
_cell.length_c   1.000
_cell.angle_alpha   90.00
_cell.angle_beta   90.00
_cell.angle_gamma   90.00
#
_symmetry.space_group_name_H-M   'P 1'
#
loop_
_entity.id
_entity.type
_entity.pdbx_description
1 polymer ?
#
loop_
_entity_poly.entity_id
_entity_poly.type
_entity_poly.pdbx_seq_one_letter_code
_entity_poly.pdbx_strand_id
1 'polypeptide(L)'
;MEEVVVKQGVLHLQLQQTFGKKWRKFWGVLYRESSCSMARLELVEGSAPERLRKGDSSKRLVKLSDCVYVAEASGDAACPKDTVPFLLETTDRRYLLATDTTEAADWVQKLCELAFPVCAG
;
A
#
# COMPACT_ATOMS: atom_id res chain seq x y z
N MET A 1 -20.02 8.06 -10.80
CA MET A 1 -20.01 7.18 -9.61
C MET A 1 -18.77 7.54 -8.82
N GLU A 2 -18.93 7.80 -7.54
CA GLU A 2 -17.87 8.31 -6.68
C GLU A 2 -16.96 7.16 -6.23
N GLU A 3 -15.68 7.19 -6.57
CA GLU A 3 -14.71 6.26 -6.01
C GLU A 3 -14.47 6.64 -4.55
N VAL A 4 -14.84 5.76 -3.63
CA VAL A 4 -14.75 6.05 -2.20
C VAL A 4 -13.34 5.76 -1.71
N VAL A 5 -12.54 6.82 -1.57
CA VAL A 5 -11.22 6.78 -0.92
C VAL A 5 -11.41 6.51 0.57
N VAL A 6 -10.84 5.40 1.04
CA VAL A 6 -10.87 4.99 2.45
C VAL A 6 -9.70 5.60 3.22
N LYS A 7 -8.52 5.58 2.62
CA LYS A 7 -7.31 6.14 3.22
C LYS A 7 -6.33 6.56 2.13
N GLN A 8 -5.57 7.60 2.38
CA GLN A 8 -4.47 8.02 1.52
C GLN A 8 -3.33 8.57 2.35
N GLY A 9 -2.11 8.43 1.85
CA GLY A 9 -0.93 8.90 2.58
C GLY A 9 0.37 8.42 1.99
N VAL A 10 1.46 8.78 2.68
CA VAL A 10 2.80 8.36 2.29
C VAL A 10 3.02 6.90 2.69
N LEU A 11 3.47 6.11 1.73
CA LEU A 11 3.96 4.76 1.92
C LEU A 11 5.38 4.66 1.35
N HIS A 12 6.25 3.90 1.99
CA HIS A 12 7.52 3.49 1.43
C HIS A 12 7.40 2.05 0.97
N LEU A 13 7.83 1.73 -0.24
CA LEU A 13 7.84 0.37 -0.78
C LEU A 13 9.29 -0.09 -0.95
N GLN A 14 9.62 -1.25 -0.39
CA GLN A 14 10.91 -1.88 -0.61
C GLN A 14 10.93 -2.52 -2.00
N LEU A 15 11.81 -2.05 -2.87
CA LEU A 15 12.00 -2.59 -4.22
C LEU A 15 13.31 -3.35 -4.32
N GLN A 16 13.28 -4.46 -5.05
CA GLN A 16 14.48 -5.13 -5.51
C GLN A 16 15.16 -4.26 -6.58
N GLN A 17 16.47 -4.09 -6.48
CA GLN A 17 17.31 -3.46 -7.50
C GLN A 17 18.38 -4.46 -7.95
N THR A 18 19.12 -4.12 -9.00
CA THR A 18 20.24 -4.94 -9.50
C THR A 18 21.25 -5.28 -8.41
N PHE A 19 21.44 -4.37 -7.43
CA PHE A 19 22.30 -4.56 -6.27
C PHE A 19 21.54 -4.24 -4.98
N GLY A 20 20.87 -5.26 -4.43
CA GLY A 20 20.22 -5.18 -3.12
C GLY A 20 18.79 -4.62 -3.13
N LYS A 21 18.32 -4.25 -1.95
CA LYS A 21 16.96 -3.75 -1.70
C LYS A 21 17.01 -2.26 -1.36
N LYS A 22 16.06 -1.49 -1.90
CA LYS A 22 15.97 -0.05 -1.65
C LYS A 22 14.53 0.38 -1.39
N TRP A 23 14.33 1.18 -0.34
CA TRP A 23 13.06 1.82 -0.09
C TRP A 23 12.84 3.02 -1.02
N ARG A 24 11.64 3.13 -1.57
CA ARG A 24 11.21 4.28 -2.38
C ARG A 24 9.89 4.83 -1.85
N LYS A 25 9.72 6.14 -1.91
CA LYS A 25 8.51 6.84 -1.46
C LYS A 25 7.41 6.79 -2.53
N PHE A 26 6.22 6.40 -2.12
CA PHE A 26 5.00 6.37 -2.90
C PHE A 26 3.90 7.15 -2.19
N TRP A 27 2.98 7.71 -2.98
CA TRP A 27 1.66 8.10 -2.51
C TRP A 27 0.72 6.90 -2.65
N GLY A 28 0.23 6.41 -1.52
CA GLY A 28 -0.75 5.33 -1.45
C GLY A 28 -2.17 5.88 -1.40
N VAL A 29 -3.07 5.30 -2.19
CA VAL A 29 -4.52 5.56 -2.12
C VAL A 29 -5.27 4.25 -2.06
N LEU A 30 -6.02 4.06 -0.99
CA LEU A 30 -6.83 2.88 -0.73
C LEU A 30 -8.28 3.19 -1.08
N TYR A 31 -8.82 2.43 -2.02
CA TYR A 31 -10.20 2.55 -2.49
C TYR A 31 -11.03 1.38 -2.00
N ARG A 32 -12.25 1.66 -1.56
CA ARG A 32 -13.28 0.64 -1.36
C ARG A 32 -13.86 0.21 -2.72
N GLU A 33 -14.41 -0.99 -2.74
CA GLU A 33 -15.32 -1.43 -3.81
C GLU A 33 -16.50 -0.46 -3.98
N SER A 34 -16.91 -0.28 -5.23
CA SER A 34 -18.14 0.38 -5.63
C SER A 34 -18.87 -0.48 -6.67
N SER A 35 -20.07 -0.06 -7.09
CA SER A 35 -20.86 -0.75 -8.11
C SER A 35 -20.13 -0.97 -9.45
N CYS A 36 -19.05 -0.22 -9.73
CA CYS A 36 -18.30 -0.31 -10.97
C CYS A 36 -16.79 -0.42 -10.78
N SER A 37 -16.30 -0.57 -9.55
CA SER A 37 -14.86 -0.69 -9.29
C SER A 37 -14.57 -1.61 -8.12
N MET A 38 -13.47 -2.35 -8.23
CA MET A 38 -12.99 -3.24 -7.17
C MET A 38 -12.19 -2.46 -6.11
N ALA A 39 -12.18 -2.99 -4.89
CA ALA A 39 -11.32 -2.49 -3.81
C ALA A 39 -9.84 -2.68 -4.18
N ARG A 40 -9.03 -1.63 -4.01
CA ARG A 40 -7.64 -1.62 -4.48
C ARG A 40 -6.76 -0.63 -3.72
N LEU A 41 -5.48 -0.94 -3.63
CA LEU A 41 -4.43 -0.01 -3.23
C LEU A 41 -3.66 0.45 -4.48
N GLU A 42 -3.72 1.74 -4.76
CA GLU A 42 -2.87 2.37 -5.77
C GLU A 42 -1.64 2.98 -5.12
N LEU A 43 -0.46 2.73 -5.70
CA LEU A 43 0.82 3.30 -5.31
C LEU A 43 1.38 4.09 -6.47
N VAL A 44 1.54 5.40 -6.28
CA VAL A 44 2.11 6.31 -7.29
C VAL A 44 3.46 6.81 -6.78
N GLU A 45 4.53 6.53 -7.53
CA GLU A 45 5.88 6.96 -7.12
C GLU A 45 5.95 8.50 -7.02
N GLY A 46 6.44 9.01 -5.88
CA GLY A 46 6.50 10.45 -5.60
C GLY A 46 5.64 10.90 -4.40
N SER A 47 5.42 12.22 -4.31
CA SER A 47 4.71 12.86 -3.20
C SER A 47 3.49 13.61 -3.75
N ALA A 48 2.29 13.08 -3.49
CA ALA A 48 0.98 13.74 -3.68
C ALA A 48 0.63 14.18 -5.14
N PRO A 49 -0.64 14.58 -5.41
CA PRO A 49 -1.25 14.45 -6.75
C PRO A 49 -0.79 15.46 -7.80
N GLU A 50 0.04 16.47 -7.45
CA GLU A 50 0.52 17.48 -8.39
C GLU A 50 1.42 16.90 -9.50
N ARG A 51 2.01 15.72 -9.28
CA ARG A 51 2.83 15.02 -10.28
C ARG A 51 2.08 13.98 -11.11
N LEU A 52 0.77 13.81 -10.93
CA LEU A 52 -0.05 12.91 -11.75
C LEU A 52 -0.21 13.37 -13.20
N ARG A 53 0.23 14.60 -13.54
CA ARG A 53 -0.02 15.26 -14.83
C ARG A 53 1.01 15.02 -15.94
N LYS A 54 2.08 14.23 -15.76
CA LYS A 54 3.01 13.93 -16.86
C LYS A 54 3.55 12.51 -16.84
N GLY A 55 2.99 11.66 -17.69
CA GLY A 55 3.70 10.79 -18.64
C GLY A 55 4.60 9.63 -18.17
N ASP A 56 5.09 9.57 -16.93
CA ASP A 56 6.15 8.60 -16.57
C ASP A 56 6.19 8.25 -15.06
N SER A 57 5.02 8.05 -14.45
CA SER A 57 4.95 7.59 -13.06
C SER A 57 4.79 6.07 -13.03
N SER A 58 5.73 5.37 -12.37
CA SER A 58 5.61 3.95 -12.08
C SER A 58 4.45 3.71 -11.12
N LYS A 59 3.23 3.61 -11.67
CA LYS A 59 2.02 3.28 -10.91
C LYS A 59 1.99 1.78 -10.65
N ARG A 60 1.67 1.39 -9.42
CA ARG A 60 1.43 0.00 -9.04
C ARG A 60 0.03 -0.09 -8.46
N LEU A 61 -0.71 -1.11 -8.88
CA LEU A 61 -2.07 -1.37 -8.43
C LEU A 61 -2.10 -2.74 -7.78
N VAL A 62 -2.60 -2.81 -6.56
CA VAL A 62 -2.82 -4.04 -5.81
C VAL A 62 -4.33 -4.23 -5.65
N LYS A 63 -4.87 -5.30 -6.22
CA LYS A 63 -6.28 -5.68 -6.02
C LYS A 63 -6.41 -6.36 -4.67
N LEU A 64 -7.35 -5.89 -3.84
CA LEU A 64 -7.50 -6.44 -2.49
C LEU A 64 -8.18 -7.81 -2.50
N SER A 65 -8.90 -8.16 -3.57
CA SER A 65 -9.43 -9.51 -3.79
C SER A 65 -8.36 -10.58 -3.91
N ASP A 66 -7.15 -10.20 -4.33
CA ASP A 66 -6.04 -11.12 -4.57
C ASP A 66 -5.12 -11.22 -3.33
N CYS A 67 -5.41 -10.45 -2.28
CA CYS A 67 -4.64 -10.44 -1.05
C CYS A 67 -4.86 -11.72 -0.25
N VAL A 68 -3.75 -12.29 0.23
CA VAL A 68 -3.74 -13.52 1.04
C VAL A 68 -3.15 -13.30 2.43
N TYR A 69 -2.40 -12.21 2.63
CA TYR A 69 -1.83 -11.86 3.93
C TYR A 69 -1.61 -10.36 4.08
N VAL A 70 -1.97 -9.82 5.25
CA VAL A 70 -1.65 -8.45 5.66
C VAL A 70 -1.30 -8.45 7.15
N ALA A 71 -0.13 -7.93 7.50
CA ALA A 71 0.26 -7.78 8.92
C ALA A 71 1.41 -6.79 9.08
N GLU A 72 1.53 -6.18 10.26
CA GLU A 72 2.76 -5.50 10.67
C GLU A 72 3.94 -6.48 10.63
N ALA A 73 5.11 -5.99 10.26
CA ALA A 73 6.33 -6.76 10.16
C ALA A 73 7.36 -6.26 11.17
N SER A 74 8.27 -7.14 11.59
CA SER A 74 9.39 -6.77 12.45
C SER A 74 10.26 -5.72 11.76
N GLY A 75 10.62 -4.66 12.48
CA GLY A 75 11.53 -3.63 11.98
C GLY A 75 12.89 -4.22 11.56
N ASP A 76 13.33 -3.88 10.36
CA ASP A 76 14.70 -4.13 9.87
C ASP A 76 15.52 -2.83 9.97
N ALA A 77 16.83 -2.93 10.19
CA ALA A 77 17.76 -1.80 10.24
C ALA A 77 17.76 -0.95 8.95
N ALA A 78 17.29 -1.51 7.84
CA ALA A 78 17.15 -0.80 6.56
C ALA A 78 15.86 0.01 6.41
N CYS A 79 14.91 -0.06 7.36
CA CYS A 79 13.63 0.66 7.29
C CYS A 79 13.83 2.19 7.36
N PRO A 80 13.03 3.01 6.64
CA PRO A 80 13.09 4.46 6.80
C PRO A 80 12.86 4.90 8.26
N LYS A 81 13.49 6.02 8.65
CA LYS A 81 13.37 6.55 10.01
C LYS A 81 11.91 6.86 10.36
N ASP A 82 11.53 6.59 11.62
CA ASP A 82 10.20 6.88 12.19
C ASP A 82 9.05 6.13 11.48
N THR A 83 9.38 5.07 10.71
CA THR A 83 8.39 4.22 10.03
C THR A 83 8.39 2.79 10.55
N VAL A 84 7.20 2.17 10.50
CA VAL A 84 7.00 0.75 10.81
C VAL A 84 6.70 0.00 9.51
N PRO A 85 7.39 -1.12 9.24
CA PRO A 85 7.11 -1.93 8.07
C PRO A 85 5.88 -2.81 8.28
N PHE A 86 5.13 -3.05 7.21
CA PHE A 86 4.06 -4.03 7.15
C PHE A 86 4.09 -4.77 5.82
N LEU A 87 3.60 -6.00 5.84
CA LEU A 87 3.53 -6.89 4.70
C LEU A 87 2.13 -6.86 4.10
N LEU A 88 2.08 -6.80 2.77
CA LEU A 88 0.89 -7.01 1.96
C LEU A 88 1.27 -8.07 0.91
N GLU A 89 0.69 -9.25 1.00
CA GLU A 89 0.95 -10.35 0.06
C GLU A 89 -0.31 -10.63 -0.75
N THR A 90 -0.15 -10.68 -2.06
CA THR A 90 -1.14 -11.19 -3.00
C THR A 90 -0.73 -12.58 -3.47
N THR A 91 -1.62 -13.27 -4.16
CA THR A 91 -1.34 -14.59 -4.78
C THR A 91 -0.07 -14.61 -5.62
N ASP A 92 0.28 -13.47 -6.23
CA ASP A 92 1.37 -13.39 -7.21
C ASP A 92 2.60 -12.62 -6.70
N ARG A 93 2.44 -11.77 -5.68
CA ARG A 93 3.45 -10.77 -5.29
C ARG A 93 3.43 -10.46 -3.81
N ARG A 94 4.62 -10.29 -3.24
CA ARG A 94 4.83 -9.80 -1.87
C ARG A 94 5.32 -8.35 -1.88
N TYR A 95 4.61 -7.49 -1.15
CA TYR A 95 4.96 -6.09 -0.97
C TYR A 95 5.37 -5.87 0.50
N LEU A 96 6.60 -5.41 0.71
CA LEU A 96 7.02 -4.89 2.01
C LEU A 96 6.90 -3.36 1.97
N LEU A 97 5.89 -2.86 2.68
CA LEU A 97 5.56 -1.45 2.79
C LEU A 97 6.02 -0.91 4.14
N ALA A 98 6.17 0.40 4.28
CA ALA A 98 6.39 1.06 5.55
C ALA A 98 5.70 2.42 5.58
N THR A 99 5.17 2.82 6.73
CA THR A 99 4.48 4.10 6.92
C THR A 99 4.80 4.66 8.30
N ASP A 100 4.35 5.88 8.58
CA ASP A 100 4.56 6.50 9.88
C ASP A 100 4.07 5.58 11.01
N THR A 101 4.82 5.55 12.12
CA THR A 101 4.51 4.72 13.28
C THR A 101 3.07 4.93 13.79
N THR A 102 2.54 6.16 13.71
CA THR A 102 1.17 6.45 14.16
C THR A 102 0.09 5.98 13.17
N GLU A 103 0.47 5.73 11.92
CA GLU A 103 -0.45 5.38 10.83
C GLU A 103 -0.46 3.87 10.51
N ALA A 104 0.55 3.12 10.96
CA ALA A 104 0.78 1.73 10.56
C ALA A 104 -0.40 0.80 10.92
N ALA A 105 -0.88 0.87 12.16
CA ALA A 105 -1.99 0.06 12.62
C ALA A 105 -3.28 0.34 11.83
N ASP A 106 -3.57 1.62 11.55
CA ASP A 106 -4.75 2.00 10.77
C ASP A 106 -4.64 1.55 9.30
N TRP A 107 -3.45 1.64 8.68
CA TRP A 107 -3.22 1.08 7.35
C TRP A 107 -3.46 -0.42 7.31
N VAL A 108 -2.88 -1.18 8.24
CA VAL A 108 -3.06 -2.64 8.31
C VAL A 108 -4.52 -2.99 8.54
N GLN A 109 -5.20 -2.32 9.47
CA GLN A 109 -6.62 -2.56 9.75
C GLN A 109 -7.49 -2.31 8.52
N LYS A 110 -7.34 -1.17 7.84
CA LYS A 110 -8.14 -0.85 6.64
C LYS A 110 -7.85 -1.75 5.45
N LEU A 111 -6.61 -2.20 5.29
CA LEU A 111 -6.26 -3.20 4.29
C LEU A 111 -6.93 -4.54 4.61
N CYS A 112 -6.88 -5.00 5.86
CA CYS A 112 -7.54 -6.23 6.30
C CYS A 112 -9.06 -6.18 6.11
N GLU A 113 -9.72 -5.08 6.52
CA GLU A 113 -11.17 -4.89 6.37
C GLU A 113 -11.63 -5.06 4.92
N LEU A 114 -10.83 -4.56 3.95
CA LEU A 114 -11.17 -4.61 2.53
C LEU A 114 -10.69 -5.87 1.81
N ALA A 115 -9.57 -6.47 2.25
CA ALA A 115 -9.03 -7.70 1.67
C ALA A 115 -9.75 -8.96 2.16
N PHE A 116 -10.23 -8.96 3.42
CA PHE A 116 -10.80 -10.13 4.09
C PHE A 116 -12.19 -9.86 4.68
N PRO A 117 -13.18 -9.44 3.88
CA PRO A 117 -14.49 -8.99 4.37
C PRO A 117 -15.30 -10.05 5.12
N VAL A 118 -15.01 -11.34 4.94
CA VAL A 118 -15.71 -12.46 5.61
C VAL A 118 -15.16 -12.75 7.02
N CYS A 119 -13.95 -12.27 7.34
CA CYS A 119 -13.33 -12.46 8.67
C CYS A 119 -13.59 -11.30 9.64
N ALA A 120 -14.24 -10.23 9.18
CA ALA A 120 -14.53 -9.02 9.98
C ALA A 120 -15.93 -9.04 10.61
N GLY A 121 -16.51 -10.23 10.84
CA GLY A 121 -17.83 -10.45 11.43
C GLY A 121 -17.76 -10.96 12.86
#